data_AF-A0A3M2F6D8-F1
#
_entry.id   AF-A0A3M2F6D8-F1
#
_cell.length_a   1.000
_cell.length_b   1.000
_cell.length_c   1.000
_cell.angle_alpha   90.00
_cell.angle_beta   90.00
_cell.angle_gamma   90.00
#
_symmetry.space_group_name_H-M   'P 1'
#
loop_
_entity.id
_entity.type
_entity.pdbx_description
1 polymer ?
#
loop_
_entity_poly.entity_id
_entity_poly.type
_entity_poly.pdbx_seq_one_letter_code
_entity_poly.pdbx_strand_id
1 'polypeptide(L)'
;MPLSVALVLISFVWMLLALRWRRRRRMHAGMMAVLIGFDVLFPVWLYLTHDWVHRLIDEGELFSFLIWAHLFLALTLYALYGLQIQAGKQLLARREDARQNHRVQSKGIVLVRLFVFATGALLIAPGPN
;
A
#
# COMPACT_ATOMS: atom_id res chain seq x y z
N MET A 1 -18.30 4.19 -2.97
CA MET A 1 -17.87 2.77 -2.98
C MET A 1 -17.09 2.35 -4.23
N PRO A 2 -17.56 2.51 -5.48
CA PRO A 2 -16.75 2.10 -6.65
C PRO A 2 -15.48 2.96 -6.80
N LEU A 3 -15.52 4.21 -6.34
CA LEU A 3 -14.41 5.14 -6.48
C LEU A 3 -13.17 4.71 -5.67
N SER A 4 -13.30 4.32 -4.40
CA SER A 4 -12.16 3.91 -3.57
C SER A 4 -11.47 2.68 -4.15
N VAL A 5 -12.24 1.68 -4.57
CA VAL A 5 -11.74 0.47 -5.24
C VAL A 5 -11.05 0.84 -6.56
N ALA A 6 -11.67 1.67 -7.40
CA ALA A 6 -11.10 2.12 -8.67
C ALA A 6 -9.78 2.86 -8.48
N LEU A 7 -9.68 3.75 -7.50
CA LEU A 7 -8.45 4.49 -7.19
C LEU A 7 -7.31 3.54 -6.81
N VAL A 8 -7.59 2.52 -5.98
CA VAL A 8 -6.57 1.52 -5.63
C VAL A 8 -6.19 0.66 -6.84
N LEU A 9 -7.13 0.26 -7.70
CA LEU A 9 -6.82 -0.46 -8.94
C LEU A 9 -5.94 0.38 -9.89
N ILE A 10 -6.22 1.68 -10.02
CA ILE A 10 -5.38 2.62 -10.78
C ILE A 10 -3.96 2.66 -10.20
N SER A 11 -3.81 2.63 -8.88
CA SER A 11 -2.50 2.59 -8.23
C SER A 11 -1.71 1.31 -8.56
N PHE A 12 -2.37 0.16 -8.74
CA PHE A 12 -1.71 -1.06 -9.23
C PHE A 12 -1.23 -0.91 -10.67
N VAL A 13 -2.04 -0.30 -11.54
CA VAL A 13 -1.63 0.03 -12.92
C VAL A 13 -0.41 0.96 -12.90
N TRP A 14 -0.43 1.99 -12.05
CA TRP A 14 0.70 2.90 -11.88
C TRP A 14 1.98 2.18 -11.45
N MET A 15 1.88 1.23 -10.51
CA MET A 15 3.00 0.38 -10.10
C MET A 15 3.55 -0.46 -11.26
N LEU A 16 2.69 -1.05 -12.10
CA LEU A 16 3.11 -1.80 -13.29
C LEU A 16 3.86 -0.91 -14.29
N LEU A 17 3.38 0.32 -14.49
CA LEU A 17 4.09 1.31 -15.31
C LEU A 17 5.45 1.63 -14.70
N ALA A 18 5.54 1.86 -13.38
CA ALA A 18 6.80 2.13 -12.70
C ALA A 18 7.83 1.00 -12.90
N LEU A 19 7.38 -0.26 -12.91
CA LEU A 19 8.23 -1.43 -13.17
C LEU A 19 8.74 -1.47 -14.62
N ARG A 20 7.93 -1.06 -15.60
CA ARG A 20 8.34 -0.97 -17.01
C ARG A 20 9.47 0.04 -17.21
N TRP A 21 9.41 1.17 -16.51
CA TRP A 21 10.44 2.23 -16.59
C TRP A 21 11.63 2.05 -15.63
N ARG A 22 11.79 0.89 -14.99
CA ARG A 22 12.89 0.63 -14.02
C ARG A 22 14.31 0.93 -14.53
N ARG A 23 14.54 0.90 -15.85
CA ARG A 23 15.84 1.24 -16.45
C ARG A 23 16.20 2.72 -16.24
N ARG A 24 15.19 3.61 -16.23
CA ARG A 24 15.36 5.05 -15.96
C ARG A 24 15.18 5.30 -14.45
N ARG A 25 16.26 5.10 -13.68
CA ARG A 25 16.24 5.08 -12.21
C ARG A 25 15.53 6.27 -11.56
N ARG A 26 15.78 7.50 -12.04
CA ARG A 26 15.13 8.72 -11.50
C ARG A 26 13.62 8.73 -11.73
N MET A 27 13.16 8.34 -12.92
CA MET A 27 11.74 8.25 -13.23
C MET A 27 11.07 7.17 -12.39
N HIS A 28 11.68 5.98 -12.31
CA HIS A 28 11.18 4.89 -11.47
C HIS A 28 11.05 5.32 -10.01
N ALA A 29 12.09 5.94 -9.44
CA ALA A 29 12.05 6.43 -8.06
C ALA A 29 10.96 7.47 -7.83
N GLY A 30 10.78 8.43 -8.77
CA GLY A 30 9.70 9.41 -8.69
C GLY A 30 8.30 8.78 -8.75
N MET A 31 8.09 7.81 -9.66
CA MET A 31 6.81 7.08 -9.75
C MET A 31 6.51 6.27 -8.49
N MET A 32 7.53 5.64 -7.90
CA MET A 32 7.39 4.93 -6.63
C MET A 32 7.11 5.88 -5.47
N ALA A 33 7.70 7.08 -5.45
CA ALA A 33 7.41 8.08 -4.43
C ALA A 33 5.93 8.53 -4.49
N VAL A 34 5.38 8.74 -5.69
CA VAL A 34 3.96 9.04 -5.88
C VAL A 34 3.08 7.89 -5.38
N LEU A 35 3.43 6.64 -5.72
CA LEU A 35 2.70 5.45 -5.27
C LEU A 35 2.68 5.32 -3.74
N ILE A 36 3.83 5.52 -3.09
CA ILE A 36 3.95 5.46 -1.63
C ILE A 36 3.15 6.61 -0.99
N GLY A 37 3.24 7.81 -1.55
CA GLY A 37 2.47 8.97 -1.09
C GLY A 37 0.97 8.70 -1.16
N PHE A 38 0.49 8.09 -2.26
CA PHE A 38 -0.88 7.64 -2.38
C PHE A 38 -1.27 6.67 -1.26
N ASP A 39 -0.48 5.63 -0.99
CA ASP A 39 -0.79 4.63 0.04
C ASP A 39 -0.84 5.17 1.47
N VAL A 40 -0.02 6.19 1.76
CA VAL A 40 0.01 6.84 3.07
C VAL A 40 -1.17 7.80 3.23
N LEU A 41 -1.54 8.51 2.17
CA LEU A 41 -2.63 9.49 2.20
C LEU A 41 -4.01 8.86 2.01
N PHE A 42 -4.10 7.68 1.38
CA PHE A 42 -5.37 7.05 1.08
C PHE A 42 -6.21 6.71 2.32
N PRO A 43 -5.65 6.16 3.42
CA PRO A 43 -6.40 5.98 4.67
C PRO A 43 -6.90 7.30 5.28
N VAL A 44 -6.12 8.38 5.18
CA VAL A 44 -6.54 9.70 5.65
C VAL A 44 -7.73 10.19 4.83
N TRP A 45 -7.68 10.07 3.50
CA TRP A 45 -8.80 10.41 2.63
C TRP A 45 -10.03 9.55 2.93
N LEU A 46 -9.86 8.24 3.16
CA LEU A 46 -10.96 7.36 3.56
C LEU A 46 -11.57 7.80 4.89
N TYR A 47 -10.74 8.15 5.88
CA TYR A 47 -11.18 8.64 7.18
C TYR A 47 -12.04 9.91 7.06
N LEU A 48 -11.65 10.83 6.19
CA LEU A 48 -12.37 12.09 5.97
C LEU A 48 -13.65 11.95 5.15
N THR A 49 -13.84 10.84 4.42
CA THR A 49 -14.95 10.68 3.46
C THR A 49 -15.97 9.62 3.86
N HIS A 50 -15.70 8.83 4.89
CA HIS A 50 -16.59 7.77 5.38
C HIS A 50 -16.82 7.91 6.88
N ASP A 51 -17.98 7.45 7.35
CA ASP A 51 -18.38 7.58 8.76
C ASP A 51 -17.79 6.46 9.64
N TRP A 52 -16.47 6.52 9.84
CA TRP A 52 -15.73 5.50 10.58
C TRP A 52 -16.05 5.50 12.07
N VAL A 53 -16.50 6.62 12.64
CA VAL A 53 -16.85 6.70 14.06
C VAL A 53 -18.05 5.79 14.32
N HIS A 54 -19.09 5.91 13.50
CA HIS A 54 -20.27 5.07 13.59
C HIS A 54 -19.92 3.58 13.46
N ARG A 55 -19.15 3.22 12.43
CA ARG A 55 -18.76 1.81 12.19
C ARG A 55 -17.84 1.22 13.27
N LEU A 56 -16.80 1.95 13.65
CA LEU A 56 -15.79 1.40 14.56
C LEU A 56 -16.31 1.35 16.00
N ILE A 57 -17.08 2.36 16.43
CA ILE A 57 -17.52 2.52 17.82
C ILE A 57 -18.94 1.99 18.00
N ASP A 58 -19.91 2.49 17.23
CA ASP A 58 -21.33 2.17 17.46
C ASP A 58 -21.66 0.74 17.03
N GLU A 59 -21.09 0.28 15.91
CA GLU A 59 -21.22 -1.12 15.45
C GLU A 59 -20.17 -2.05 16.08
N GLY A 60 -19.24 -1.51 16.88
CA GLY A 60 -18.22 -2.28 17.61
C GLY A 60 -17.19 -2.97 16.72
N GLU A 61 -17.09 -2.61 15.43
CA GLU A 61 -16.17 -3.27 14.48
C GLU A 61 -14.70 -3.11 14.87
N LEU A 62 -14.35 -2.14 15.74
CA LEU A 62 -12.99 -1.91 16.23
C LEU A 62 -12.34 -3.17 16.83
N PHE A 63 -13.14 -4.07 17.43
CA PHE A 63 -12.63 -5.32 18.01
C PHE A 63 -12.59 -6.49 17.03
N SER A 64 -12.98 -6.26 15.77
CA SER A 64 -12.96 -7.30 14.74
C SER A 64 -11.53 -7.67 14.35
N PHE A 65 -11.30 -8.97 14.18
CA PHE A 65 -10.02 -9.50 13.70
C PHE A 65 -9.60 -8.86 12.38
N LEU A 66 -10.54 -8.64 11.46
CA LEU A 66 -10.25 -8.15 10.11
C LEU A 66 -9.70 -6.72 10.11
N ILE A 67 -10.19 -5.83 10.98
CA ILE A 67 -9.67 -4.46 11.12
C ILE A 67 -8.22 -4.49 11.59
N TRP A 68 -7.91 -5.26 12.63
CA TRP A 68 -6.55 -5.38 13.14
C TRP A 68 -5.61 -6.04 12.14
N ALA A 69 -6.07 -7.09 11.46
CA ALA A 69 -5.30 -7.73 10.39
C ALA A 69 -4.99 -6.75 9.26
N HIS A 70 -5.98 -5.97 8.80
CA HIS A 70 -5.78 -4.94 7.78
C HIS A 70 -4.79 -3.85 8.25
N LEU A 71 -4.93 -3.38 9.49
CA LEU A 71 -4.03 -2.38 10.08
C LEU A 71 -2.59 -2.88 10.13
N PHE A 72 -2.34 -4.08 10.64
CA PHE A 72 -0.98 -4.64 10.69
C PHE A 72 -0.39 -4.90 9.30
N LEU A 73 -1.21 -5.29 8.32
CA LEU A 73 -0.78 -5.40 6.93
C LEU A 73 -0.37 -4.03 6.36
N ALA A 74 -1.13 -2.97 6.63
CA ALA A 74 -0.78 -1.60 6.22
C ALA A 74 0.52 -1.12 6.87
N LEU A 75 0.69 -1.34 8.18
CA LEU A 75 1.93 -1.02 8.90
C LEU A 75 3.13 -1.79 8.34
N THR A 76 2.94 -3.08 8.03
CA THR A 76 3.96 -3.92 7.40
C THR A 76 4.33 -3.36 6.02
N LEU A 77 3.35 -2.94 5.22
CA LEU A 77 3.58 -2.32 3.92
C LEU A 77 4.43 -1.04 4.06
N TYR A 78 4.14 -0.20 5.05
CA TYR A 78 4.90 1.02 5.31
C TYR A 78 6.35 0.73 5.75
N ALA A 79 6.55 -0.26 6.62
CA ALA A 79 7.88 -0.72 6.99
C ALA A 79 8.66 -1.23 5.76
N LEU A 80 8.01 -2.03 4.90
CA LEU A 80 8.60 -2.50 3.66
C LEU A 80 8.96 -1.34 2.70
N TYR A 81 8.15 -0.28 2.64
CA TYR A 81 8.52 0.92 1.88
C TYR A 81 9.78 1.59 2.41
N GLY A 82 9.91 1.72 3.73
CA GLY A 82 11.13 2.23 4.36
C GLY A 82 12.36 1.42 3.95
N LEU A 83 12.29 0.09 4.07
CA LEU A 83 13.37 -0.82 3.68
C LEU A 83 13.68 -0.74 2.18
N GLN A 84 12.65 -0.68 1.33
CA GLN A 84 12.80 -0.59 -0.12
C GLN A 84 13.50 0.71 -0.54
N ILE A 85 13.16 1.84 0.12
CA ILE A 85 13.83 3.13 -0.11
C ILE A 85 15.30 3.04 0.31
N GLN A 86 15.61 2.42 1.45
CA GLN A 86 17.00 2.21 1.90
C GLN A 86 17.78 1.35 0.90
N ALA A 87 17.22 0.22 0.46
CA ALA A 87 17.82 -0.63 -0.56
C ALA A 87 17.99 0.11 -1.90
N GLY A 88 17.03 0.97 -2.27
CA GLY A 88 17.11 1.84 -3.44
C GLY A 88 18.26 2.84 -3.36
N LYS A 89 18.45 3.47 -2.20
CA LYS A 89 19.61 4.37 -1.95
C LYS A 89 20.94 3.61 -2.04
N GLN A 90 21.02 2.42 -1.48
CA GLN A 90 22.22 1.57 -1.56
C GLN A 90 22.53 1.13 -3.00
N LEU A 91 21.50 0.85 -3.81
CA LEU A 91 21.63 0.58 -5.24
C LEU A 91 22.18 1.76 -6.05
N LEU A 92 21.83 3.00 -5.65
CA LEU A 92 22.41 4.21 -6.23
C LEU A 92 23.87 4.38 -5.83
N ALA A 93 24.23 3.98 -4.60
CA ALA A 93 25.59 3.94 -4.10
C ALA A 93 26.43 2.74 -4.62
N ARG A 94 25.88 1.92 -5.53
CA ARG A 94 26.54 0.76 -6.16
C ARG A 94 27.02 -0.33 -5.18
N ARG A 95 26.33 -0.53 -4.06
CA ARG A 95 26.59 -1.67 -3.17
C ARG A 95 26.10 -2.98 -3.81
N GLU A 96 26.89 -4.05 -3.68
CA GLU A 96 26.67 -5.31 -4.42
C GLU A 96 25.46 -6.12 -3.90
N ASP A 97 25.25 -6.12 -2.59
CA ASP A 97 24.15 -6.81 -1.88
C ASP A 97 22.78 -6.15 -2.08
N ALA A 98 22.77 -4.84 -2.35
CA ALA A 98 21.55 -4.03 -2.43
C ALA A 98 20.57 -4.49 -3.51
N ARG A 99 21.05 -5.10 -4.61
CA ARG A 99 20.18 -5.52 -5.72
C ARG A 99 19.28 -6.69 -5.37
N GLN A 100 19.82 -7.69 -4.68
CA GLN A 100 19.05 -8.86 -4.27
C GLN A 100 18.02 -8.45 -3.22
N ASN A 101 18.45 -7.68 -2.22
CA ASN A 101 17.55 -7.18 -1.16
C ASN A 101 16.41 -6.35 -1.74
N HIS A 102 16.70 -5.39 -2.63
CA HIS A 102 15.67 -4.58 -3.29
C HIS A 102 14.67 -5.43 -4.09
N ARG A 103 15.13 -6.50 -4.74
CA ARG A 103 14.24 -7.36 -5.55
C ARG A 103 13.34 -8.24 -4.67
N VAL A 104 13.86 -8.79 -3.58
CA VAL A 104 13.09 -9.60 -2.64
C VAL A 104 12.04 -8.74 -1.95
N GLN A 105 12.43 -7.57 -1.45
CA GLN A 105 11.53 -6.61 -0.83
C GLN A 105 10.44 -6.11 -1.80
N SER A 106 10.77 -5.86 -3.07
CA SER A 106 9.74 -5.52 -4.09
C SER A 106 8.65 -6.57 -4.22
N LYS A 107 8.99 -7.87 -4.17
CA LYS A 107 8.00 -8.95 -4.22
C LYS A 107 7.12 -8.95 -2.96
N GLY A 108 7.74 -8.76 -1.80
CA GLY A 108 7.03 -8.63 -0.52
C GLY A 108 6.03 -7.48 -0.54
N ILE A 109 6.43 -6.30 -1.05
CA ILE A 109 5.56 -5.13 -1.21
C ILE A 109 4.36 -5.47 -2.09
N VAL A 110 4.56 -6.07 -3.26
CA VAL A 110 3.46 -6.42 -4.17
C VAL A 110 2.46 -7.36 -3.47
N LEU A 111 2.96 -8.38 -2.78
CA LEU A 111 2.14 -9.35 -2.08
C LEU A 111 1.35 -8.72 -0.92
N VAL A 112 2.03 -8.00 -0.02
CA VAL A 112 1.38 -7.33 1.12
C VAL A 112 0.38 -6.30 0.64
N ARG A 113 0.70 -5.53 -0.41
CA ARG A 113 -0.22 -4.55 -1.00
C ARG A 113 -1.48 -5.20 -1.57
N LEU A 114 -1.38 -6.37 -2.20
CA LEU A 114 -2.54 -7.14 -2.63
C LEU A 114 -3.41 -7.57 -1.44
N PHE A 115 -2.79 -8.01 -0.33
CA PHE A 115 -3.54 -8.35 0.88
C PHE A 115 -4.18 -7.14 1.55
N VAL A 116 -3.50 -5.99 1.61
CA VAL A 116 -4.08 -4.72 2.09
C VAL A 116 -5.30 -4.36 1.25
N PHE A 117 -5.20 -4.44 -0.08
CA PHE A 117 -6.33 -4.19 -0.97
C PHE A 117 -7.49 -5.16 -0.72
N ALA A 118 -7.22 -6.47 -0.66
CA ALA A 118 -8.24 -7.49 -0.46
C ALA A 118 -8.96 -7.32 0.89
N THR A 119 -8.20 -7.16 1.98
CA THR A 119 -8.77 -6.95 3.32
C THR A 119 -9.50 -5.62 3.43
N GLY A 120 -9.00 -4.56 2.81
CA GLY A 120 -9.69 -3.27 2.76
C GLY A 120 -11.00 -3.33 1.96
N ALA A 121 -11.02 -4.06 0.84
CA ALA A 121 -12.23 -4.29 0.06
C ALA A 121 -13.27 -5.09 0.84
N LEU A 122 -12.85 -6.10 1.62
CA LEU A 122 -13.74 -6.86 2.50
C LEU A 122 -14.33 -6.00 3.61
N LEU A 123 -13.57 -5.04 4.15
CA LEU A 123 -14.07 -4.06 5.12
C LEU A 123 -15.04 -3.03 4.52
N ILE A 124 -15.17 -2.97 3.19
CA ILE A 124 -16.11 -2.07 2.49
C ILE A 124 -17.41 -2.81 2.12
N ALA A 125 -17.45 -4.14 2.19
CA ALA A 125 -18.64 -4.92 1.86
C ALA A 125 -19.80 -4.60 2.84
N PRO A 126 -21.03 -4.41 2.35
CA PRO A 126 -22.16 -4.00 3.19
C PRO A 126 -22.50 -5.12 4.17
N GLY A 127 -22.66 -4.78 5.46
CA GLY A 127 -23.42 -5.64 6.37
C GLY A 127 -24.81 -5.90 5.76
N PRO A 128 -25.35 -7.12 5.87
CA PRO A 128 -26.70 -7.38 5.37
C PRO A 128 -27.68 -6.40 6.04
N ASN A 129 -28.42 -5.66 5.22
CA ASN A 129 -29.56 -4.85 5.66
C ASN A 129 -30.58 -5.71 6.42
#